data_AF-A0A957C694-F1
#
_entry.id   AF-A0A957C694-F1
#
_cell.length_a   1.000
_cell.length_b   1.000
_cell.length_c   1.000
_cell.angle_alpha   90.00
_cell.angle_beta   90.00
_cell.angle_gamma   90.00
#
_symmetry.space_group_name_H-M   'P 1'
#
loop_
_entity.id
_entity.type
_entity.pdbx_description
1 polymer ?
#
loop_
_entity_poly.entity_id
_entity_poly.type
_entity_poly.pdbx_seq_one_letter_code
_entity_poly.pdbx_strand_id
1 'polypeptide(L)'
;MMKRVLFLMSDTGGGHRAAAEAIRDALLERYGEDQVQAELVDVLRVSRFPMNYMPEFYPWVIEHSKRSWGIGYKISNTKRRAAVLSRTMYMANAKRFKQLAQEHPVDVVVCVHSVINRPLIRAFLSMPERPPFITVVTDLDSTHMFWYDKRADRILVPTEAALERGMKGGIPSDKMRVTGLPVHPSFMTRLVGQEKSREALGWEQKVPTVLMVAGGDGMGRIYETARAVNAQNLNCQLAIIAGRNKALKAKLESDDWNQPTHIYPFVTNMPQLMDASDI
;
A
#
# COMPACT_ATOMS: atom_id res chain seq x y z
N MET A 1 -26.94 15.12 -1.02
CA MET A 1 -26.12 15.41 -2.22
C MET A 1 -24.94 14.45 -2.20
N MET A 2 -24.76 13.65 -3.25
CA MET A 2 -23.69 12.66 -3.36
C MET A 2 -22.31 13.32 -3.35
N LYS A 3 -21.37 12.78 -2.58
CA LYS A 3 -19.99 13.23 -2.48
C LYS A 3 -19.08 12.33 -3.31
N ARG A 4 -18.27 12.94 -4.18
CA ARG A 4 -17.34 12.26 -5.07
C ARG A 4 -15.92 12.33 -4.52
N VAL A 5 -15.28 11.18 -4.38
CA VAL A 5 -13.93 11.03 -3.84
C VAL A 5 -13.02 10.42 -4.90
N LEU A 6 -11.92 11.10 -5.23
CA LEU A 6 -10.89 10.56 -6.11
C LEU A 6 -9.69 10.06 -5.31
N PHE A 7 -9.40 8.78 -5.41
CA PHE A 7 -8.22 8.15 -4.83
C PHE A 7 -7.09 8.07 -5.86
N LEU A 8 -5.94 8.65 -5.54
CA LEU A 8 -4.74 8.66 -6.36
C LEU A 8 -3.71 7.70 -5.75
N MET A 9 -3.44 6.60 -6.44
CA MET A 9 -2.58 5.52 -5.98
C MET A 9 -1.74 4.93 -7.12
N SER A 10 -0.98 3.88 -6.85
CA SER A 10 -0.38 3.04 -7.88
C SER A 10 -0.27 1.59 -7.41
N ASP A 11 -0.31 0.65 -8.35
CA ASP A 11 -0.24 -0.80 -8.09
C ASP A 11 1.15 -1.33 -7.73
N THR A 12 2.15 -0.47 -7.57
CA THR A 12 3.48 -0.85 -7.13
C THR A 12 3.45 -1.46 -5.72
N GLY A 13 3.71 -2.77 -5.58
CA GLY A 13 3.82 -3.44 -4.29
C GLY A 13 2.50 -3.72 -3.56
N GLY A 14 1.35 -3.32 -4.11
CA GLY A 14 0.00 -3.60 -3.60
C GLY A 14 -0.48 -2.80 -2.38
N GLY A 15 0.42 -2.35 -1.50
CA GLY A 15 0.05 -1.68 -0.24
C GLY A 15 -0.72 -0.37 -0.41
N HIS A 16 -0.40 0.44 -1.43
CA HIS A 16 -1.08 1.71 -1.69
C HIS A 16 -2.51 1.51 -2.18
N ARG A 17 -2.76 0.52 -3.05
CA ARG A 17 -4.12 0.14 -3.46
C ARG A 17 -4.93 -0.31 -2.24
N ALA A 18 -4.38 -1.21 -1.42
CA ALA A 18 -5.07 -1.71 -0.23
C ALA A 18 -5.49 -0.57 0.72
N ALA A 19 -4.65 0.45 0.90
CA ALA A 19 -5.00 1.64 1.70
C ALA A 19 -6.12 2.47 1.06
N ALA A 20 -6.11 2.68 -0.27
CA ALA A 20 -7.20 3.38 -0.96
C ALA A 20 -8.53 2.62 -0.85
N GLU A 21 -8.51 1.30 -1.08
CA GLU A 21 -9.69 0.43 -0.97
C GLU A 21 -10.22 0.39 0.46
N ALA A 22 -9.34 0.32 1.46
CA ALA A 22 -9.74 0.40 2.87
C ALA A 22 -10.53 1.68 3.20
N ILE A 23 -10.05 2.85 2.74
CA ILE A 23 -10.74 4.12 2.99
C ILE A 23 -12.04 4.18 2.18
N ARG A 24 -12.02 3.76 0.90
CA ARG A 24 -13.21 3.69 0.05
C ARG A 24 -14.29 2.88 0.73
N ASP A 25 -13.99 1.64 1.10
CA ASP A 25 -14.99 0.69 1.58
C ASP A 25 -15.50 1.10 2.98
N ALA A 26 -14.64 1.71 3.81
CA ALA A 26 -15.08 2.32 5.07
C ALA A 26 -16.04 3.51 4.87
N LEU A 27 -15.84 4.33 3.82
CA LEU A 27 -16.76 5.41 3.49
C LEU A 27 -18.10 4.88 2.98
N LEU A 28 -18.07 3.87 2.10
CA LEU A 28 -19.26 3.24 1.55
C LEU A 28 -20.07 2.52 2.65
N GLU A 29 -19.41 1.79 3.55
CA GLU A 29 -20.06 1.13 4.68
C GLU A 29 -20.70 2.14 5.66
N ARG A 30 -20.05 3.28 5.89
CA ARG A 30 -20.53 4.29 6.85
C ARG A 30 -21.66 5.15 6.32
N TYR A 31 -21.64 5.51 5.04
CA TYR A 31 -22.55 6.51 4.48
C TYR A 31 -23.49 5.97 3.39
N GLY A 32 -23.20 4.82 2.81
CA GLY A 32 -23.95 4.25 1.70
C GLY A 32 -23.46 4.74 0.32
N GLU A 33 -23.69 3.90 -0.70
CA GLU A 33 -23.36 4.19 -2.10
C GLU A 33 -24.22 5.32 -2.71
N ASP A 34 -25.36 5.64 -2.07
CA ASP A 34 -26.25 6.75 -2.43
C ASP A 34 -25.69 8.12 -2.00
N GLN A 35 -24.79 8.13 -1.01
CA GLN A 35 -24.18 9.35 -0.48
C GLN A 35 -22.72 9.54 -0.90
N VAL A 36 -21.99 8.46 -1.19
CA VAL A 36 -20.57 8.51 -1.56
C VAL A 36 -20.32 7.75 -2.85
N GLN A 37 -19.71 8.44 -3.82
CA GLN A 37 -19.12 7.82 -5.00
C GLN A 37 -17.60 7.93 -4.88
N ALA A 38 -16.89 6.84 -5.14
CA ALA A 38 -15.44 6.80 -5.03
C ALA A 38 -14.79 6.14 -6.23
N GLU A 39 -13.71 6.74 -6.73
CA GLU A 39 -12.96 6.26 -7.88
C GLU A 39 -11.49 6.10 -7.49
N LEU A 40 -10.84 5.02 -7.96
CA LEU A 40 -9.42 4.76 -7.74
C LEU A 40 -8.68 4.85 -9.08
N VAL A 41 -7.66 5.69 -9.14
CA VAL A 41 -6.80 5.84 -10.33
C VAL A 41 -5.37 5.44 -10.01
N ASP A 42 -4.83 4.51 -10.80
CA ASP A 42 -3.39 4.25 -10.85
C ASP A 42 -2.71 5.36 -11.67
N VAL A 43 -2.07 6.29 -10.98
CA VAL A 43 -1.48 7.47 -11.60
C VAL A 43 -0.22 7.13 -12.41
N LEU A 44 0.51 6.08 -12.03
CA LEU A 44 1.69 5.69 -12.80
C LEU A 44 1.24 5.16 -14.17
N ARG A 45 0.16 4.38 -14.25
CA ARG A 45 -0.40 3.90 -15.53
C ARG A 45 -0.73 5.01 -16.52
N VAL A 46 -1.27 6.13 -16.03
CA VAL A 46 -1.57 7.29 -16.88
C VAL A 46 -0.35 8.17 -17.15
N SER A 47 0.80 7.94 -16.51
CA SER A 47 2.04 8.70 -16.73
C SER A 47 2.72 8.35 -18.05
N ARG A 48 3.71 9.16 -18.48
CA ARG A 48 4.51 8.88 -19.68
C ARG A 48 5.49 7.73 -19.43
N PHE A 49 5.89 7.06 -20.52
CA PHE A 49 7.02 6.14 -20.52
C PHE A 49 8.27 6.79 -19.91
N PRO A 50 9.02 6.09 -19.04
CA PRO A 50 8.84 4.68 -18.63
C PRO A 50 7.90 4.45 -17.43
N MET A 51 7.32 5.51 -16.83
CA MET A 51 6.60 5.40 -15.56
C MET A 51 5.28 4.62 -15.65
N ASN A 52 4.63 4.56 -16.81
CA ASN A 52 3.44 3.73 -17.01
C ASN A 52 3.65 2.22 -16.88
N TYR A 53 4.90 1.78 -16.94
CA TYR A 53 5.30 0.40 -16.69
C TYR A 53 5.94 0.19 -15.32
N MET A 54 5.94 1.22 -14.46
CA MET A 54 6.51 1.10 -13.12
C MET A 54 5.82 0.01 -12.28
N PRO A 55 4.49 -0.22 -12.37
CA PRO A 55 3.87 -1.35 -11.67
C PRO A 55 4.49 -2.72 -12.03
N GLU A 56 4.86 -2.94 -13.30
CA GLU A 56 5.53 -4.16 -13.74
C GLU A 56 7.02 -4.21 -13.41
N PHE A 57 7.72 -3.08 -13.51
CA PHE A 57 9.16 -3.03 -13.28
C PHE A 57 9.53 -2.99 -11.79
N TYR A 58 8.64 -2.48 -10.94
CA TYR A 58 8.91 -2.28 -9.52
C TYR A 58 9.35 -3.55 -8.79
N PRO A 59 8.69 -4.72 -8.95
CA PRO A 59 9.14 -5.96 -8.33
C PRO A 59 10.57 -6.34 -8.72
N TRP A 60 10.90 -6.23 -10.01
CA TRP A 60 12.23 -6.51 -10.53
C TRP A 60 13.29 -5.58 -9.92
N VAL A 61 12.98 -4.28 -9.83
CA VAL A 61 13.86 -3.28 -9.21
C VAL A 61 14.10 -3.62 -7.75
N ILE A 62 13.06 -3.87 -6.96
CA ILE A 62 13.24 -4.18 -5.53
C ILE A 62 14.04 -5.46 -5.32
N GLU A 63 13.80 -6.50 -6.13
CA GLU A 63 14.50 -7.77 -6.04
C GLU A 63 16.00 -7.65 -6.36
N HIS A 64 16.34 -6.99 -7.48
CA HIS A 64 17.72 -6.91 -7.98
C HIS A 64 18.53 -5.77 -7.36
N SER A 65 17.87 -4.80 -6.71
CA SER A 65 18.48 -3.56 -6.26
C SER A 65 18.42 -3.37 -4.74
N LYS A 66 18.19 -4.41 -3.93
CA LYS A 66 18.00 -4.32 -2.46
C LYS A 66 19.06 -3.45 -1.75
N ARG A 67 20.35 -3.59 -2.09
CA ARG A 67 21.44 -2.76 -1.52
C ARG A 67 21.39 -1.30 -2.00
N SER A 68 21.07 -1.07 -3.27
CA SER A 68 20.94 0.27 -3.85
C SER A 68 19.62 0.96 -3.47
N TRP A 69 18.56 0.22 -3.12
CA TRP A 69 17.28 0.79 -2.71
C TRP A 69 17.41 1.60 -1.42
N GLY A 70 18.08 1.05 -0.40
CA GLY A 70 18.33 1.77 0.85
C GLY A 70 19.21 3.01 0.66
N ILE A 71 20.17 2.97 -0.27
CA ILE A 71 21.02 4.11 -0.64
C ILE A 71 20.19 5.16 -1.39
N GLY A 72 19.43 4.74 -2.40
CA GLY A 72 18.53 5.58 -3.18
C GLY A 72 17.52 6.29 -2.29
N TYR A 73 16.90 5.56 -1.36
CA TYR A 73 16.03 6.10 -0.33
C TYR A 73 16.73 7.19 0.48
N LYS A 74 17.91 6.95 1.07
CA LYS A 74 18.65 7.98 1.84
C LYS A 74 19.02 9.20 0.98
N ILE A 75 19.39 8.97 -0.27
CA ILE A 75 19.73 10.03 -1.22
C ILE A 75 18.48 10.82 -1.61
N SER A 76 17.32 10.24 -1.82
CA SER A 76 16.11 11.01 -2.17
C SER A 76 15.43 11.66 -0.95
N ASN A 77 15.65 11.13 0.25
CA ASN A 77 14.87 11.43 1.45
C ASN A 77 15.33 12.68 2.23
N THR A 78 15.55 13.79 1.52
CA THR A 78 15.65 15.12 2.14
C THR A 78 14.63 16.06 1.51
N LYS A 79 14.24 17.11 2.24
CA LYS A 79 13.28 18.10 1.77
C LYS A 79 13.63 18.66 0.38
N ARG A 80 14.89 19.04 0.16
CA ARG A 80 15.36 19.63 -1.10
C ARG A 80 15.39 18.61 -2.23
N ARG A 81 15.96 17.43 -2.01
CA ARG A 81 16.09 16.40 -3.06
C ARG A 81 14.73 15.83 -3.45
N ALA A 82 13.87 15.59 -2.47
CA ALA A 82 12.48 15.22 -2.72
C ALA A 82 11.75 16.28 -3.58
N ALA A 83 11.96 17.57 -3.31
CA ALA A 83 11.33 18.64 -4.08
C ALA A 83 11.83 18.69 -5.53
N VAL A 84 13.14 18.50 -5.74
CA VAL A 84 13.75 18.49 -7.08
C VAL A 84 13.27 17.28 -7.90
N LEU A 85 13.25 16.08 -7.31
CA LEU A 85 12.78 14.87 -7.97
C LEU A 85 11.30 14.97 -8.33
N SER A 86 10.45 15.39 -7.38
CA SER A 86 9.03 15.60 -7.65
C SER A 86 8.79 16.69 -8.71
N ARG A 87 9.59 17.77 -8.72
CA ARG A 87 9.48 18.80 -9.78
C ARG A 87 9.81 18.23 -11.15
N THR A 88 10.85 17.41 -11.25
CA THR A 88 11.27 16.75 -12.49
C THR A 88 10.17 15.81 -13.00
N MET A 89 9.62 14.98 -12.11
CA MET A 89 8.50 14.10 -12.42
C MET A 89 7.28 14.87 -12.93
N TYR A 90 6.92 15.97 -12.24
CA TYR A 90 5.84 16.84 -12.68
C TYR A 90 6.10 17.43 -14.07
N MET A 91 7.30 17.97 -14.34
CA MET A 91 7.61 18.57 -15.65
C MET A 91 7.49 17.55 -16.78
N ALA A 92 7.93 16.30 -16.56
CA ALA A 92 7.77 15.23 -17.54
C ALA A 92 6.28 14.89 -17.82
N ASN A 93 5.38 15.07 -16.84
CA ASN A 93 3.99 14.57 -16.89
C ASN A 93 2.92 15.65 -16.76
N ALA A 94 3.30 16.93 -16.81
CA ALA A 94 2.42 18.05 -16.46
C ALA A 94 1.12 18.03 -17.26
N LYS A 95 1.18 17.77 -18.57
CA LYS A 95 -0.01 17.68 -19.43
C LYS A 95 -0.97 16.57 -18.95
N ARG A 96 -0.44 15.38 -18.68
CA ARG A 96 -1.26 14.22 -18.27
C ARG A 96 -1.84 14.37 -16.87
N PHE A 97 -1.07 14.90 -15.92
CA PHE A 97 -1.59 15.15 -14.57
C PHE A 97 -2.62 16.27 -14.52
N LYS A 98 -2.47 17.30 -15.36
CA LYS A 98 -3.50 18.35 -15.50
C LYS A 98 -4.77 17.80 -16.15
N GLN A 99 -4.62 16.98 -17.19
CA GLN A 99 -5.74 16.30 -17.83
C GLN A 99 -6.48 15.41 -16.82
N LEU A 100 -5.76 14.60 -16.05
CA LEU A 100 -6.33 13.82 -14.94
C LEU A 100 -7.08 14.70 -13.93
N ALA A 101 -6.54 15.87 -13.57
CA ALA A 101 -7.22 16.76 -12.64
C ALA A 101 -8.51 17.38 -13.24
N GLN A 102 -8.57 17.55 -14.56
CA GLN A 102 -9.70 18.15 -15.28
C GLN A 102 -10.81 17.13 -15.60
N GLU A 103 -10.45 15.87 -15.90
CA GLU A 103 -11.38 14.82 -16.29
C GLU A 103 -12.17 14.24 -15.10
N HIS A 104 -11.72 14.49 -13.87
CA HIS A 104 -12.35 13.98 -12.66
C HIS A 104 -12.88 15.13 -11.78
N PRO A 105 -14.09 15.67 -12.06
CA PRO A 105 -14.73 16.64 -11.19
C PRO A 105 -15.16 15.94 -9.89
N VAL A 106 -14.43 16.17 -8.81
CA VAL A 106 -14.69 15.52 -7.51
C VAL A 106 -14.77 16.54 -6.38
N ASP A 107 -15.35 16.13 -5.25
CA ASP A 107 -15.48 16.97 -4.06
C ASP A 107 -14.23 16.93 -3.18
N VAL A 108 -13.44 15.85 -3.26
CA VAL A 108 -12.19 15.67 -2.51
C VAL A 108 -11.25 14.70 -3.22
N VAL A 109 -9.95 14.98 -3.12
CA VAL A 109 -8.88 14.11 -3.63
C VAL A 109 -8.11 13.52 -2.46
N VAL A 110 -7.85 12.22 -2.51
CA VAL A 110 -7.09 11.48 -1.50
C VAL A 110 -5.90 10.78 -2.18
N CYS A 111 -4.68 11.19 -1.86
CA CYS A 111 -3.47 10.55 -2.37
C CYS A 111 -2.83 9.65 -1.31
N VAL A 112 -2.71 8.37 -1.64
CA VAL A 112 -2.16 7.32 -0.75
C VAL A 112 -0.80 6.81 -1.23
N HIS A 113 -0.08 7.58 -2.06
CA HIS A 113 1.21 7.18 -2.63
C HIS A 113 2.24 8.31 -2.60
N SER A 114 3.42 8.01 -2.03
CA SER A 114 4.46 9.00 -1.71
C SER A 114 4.99 9.76 -2.94
N VAL A 115 5.49 9.04 -3.95
CA VAL A 115 6.21 9.61 -5.11
C VAL A 115 5.33 10.54 -5.95
N ILE A 116 4.08 10.18 -6.18
CA ILE A 116 3.13 10.93 -7.01
C ILE A 116 2.47 12.11 -6.28
N ASN A 117 2.55 12.16 -4.94
CA ASN A 117 1.86 13.14 -4.10
C ASN A 117 2.15 14.60 -4.50
N ARG A 118 3.42 15.02 -4.44
CA ARG A 118 3.80 16.43 -4.72
C ARG A 118 3.58 16.85 -6.18
N PRO A 119 3.86 15.99 -7.18
CA PRO A 119 3.49 16.26 -8.57
C PRO A 119 1.99 16.48 -8.76
N LEU A 120 1.14 15.66 -8.16
CA LEU A 120 -0.31 15.76 -8.28
C LEU A 120 -0.86 16.99 -7.57
N ILE A 121 -0.40 17.27 -6.34
CA ILE A 121 -0.73 18.53 -5.64
C ILE A 121 -0.46 19.73 -6.56
N ARG A 122 0.67 19.72 -7.28
CA ARG A 122 1.00 20.80 -8.22
C ARG A 122 0.05 20.87 -9.42
N ALA A 123 -0.42 19.73 -9.93
CA ALA A 123 -1.38 19.70 -11.03
C ALA A 123 -2.75 20.25 -10.61
N PHE A 124 -3.28 19.80 -9.47
CA PHE A 124 -4.57 20.28 -8.93
C PHE A 124 -4.52 21.77 -8.56
N LEU A 125 -3.38 22.28 -8.04
CA LEU A 125 -3.20 23.72 -7.79
C LEU A 125 -3.15 24.60 -9.05
N SER A 126 -3.03 24.01 -10.23
CA SER A 126 -3.06 24.76 -11.48
C SER A 126 -4.47 24.92 -12.06
N MET A 127 -5.47 24.29 -11.44
CA MET A 127 -6.87 24.49 -11.78
C MET A 127 -7.37 25.84 -11.22
N PRO A 128 -8.27 26.55 -11.92
CA PRO A 128 -8.89 27.77 -11.39
C PRO A 128 -9.60 27.53 -10.05
N GLU A 129 -10.35 26.43 -9.98
CA GLU A 129 -10.98 25.90 -8.78
C GLU A 129 -10.55 24.45 -8.60
N ARG A 130 -10.25 24.04 -7.36
CA ARG A 130 -9.81 22.68 -7.07
C ARG A 130 -10.51 22.13 -5.83
N PRO A 131 -10.72 20.81 -5.75
CA PRO A 131 -11.11 20.17 -4.51
C PRO A 131 -10.00 20.24 -3.44
N PRO A 132 -10.35 20.07 -2.15
CA PRO A 132 -9.39 19.76 -1.11
C PRO A 132 -8.56 18.52 -1.46
N PHE A 133 -7.25 18.60 -1.20
CA PHE A 133 -6.28 17.56 -1.46
C PHE A 133 -5.75 17.01 -0.13
N ILE A 134 -6.06 15.75 0.13
CA ILE A 134 -5.67 15.03 1.34
C ILE A 134 -4.56 14.05 0.99
N THR A 135 -3.46 14.10 1.73
CA THR A 135 -2.40 13.08 1.67
C THR A 135 -2.61 12.08 2.80
N VAL A 136 -2.55 10.79 2.51
CA VAL A 136 -2.57 9.72 3.52
C VAL A 136 -1.24 8.97 3.46
N VAL A 137 -0.46 9.09 4.52
CA VAL A 137 0.86 8.46 4.63
C VAL A 137 0.68 6.98 4.96
N THR A 138 1.27 6.13 4.12
CA THR A 138 1.23 4.66 4.28
C THR A 138 2.54 4.06 4.80
N ASP A 139 3.56 4.89 5.04
CA ASP A 139 4.82 4.51 5.70
C ASP A 139 4.64 4.63 7.23
N LEU A 140 4.92 3.58 8.00
CA LEU A 140 4.67 3.58 9.46
C LEU A 140 5.70 4.38 10.27
N ASP A 141 6.99 4.23 9.97
CA ASP A 141 8.08 4.78 10.79
C ASP A 141 9.02 5.68 9.97
N SER A 142 9.78 5.09 9.05
CA SER A 142 10.66 5.82 8.14
C SER A 142 9.87 6.43 6.98
N THR A 143 9.10 7.50 7.23
CA THR A 143 8.30 8.13 6.19
C THR A 143 9.16 8.91 5.18
N HIS A 144 8.96 8.75 3.89
CA HIS A 144 9.75 9.54 2.93
C HIS A 144 9.31 11.01 2.88
N MET A 145 10.24 11.95 2.68
CA MET A 145 9.97 13.39 2.46
C MET A 145 9.14 13.70 1.21
N PHE A 146 8.73 12.69 0.44
CA PHE A 146 7.79 12.85 -0.67
C PHE A 146 6.36 13.04 -0.18
N TRP A 147 6.01 12.50 1.00
CA TRP A 147 4.70 12.66 1.61
C TRP A 147 4.40 14.11 2.02
N TYR A 148 5.42 14.82 2.50
CA TYR A 148 5.22 16.10 3.17
C TYR A 148 5.27 17.28 2.19
N ASP A 149 4.10 17.84 1.90
CA ASP A 149 3.97 19.07 1.14
C ASP A 149 2.96 20.02 1.79
N LYS A 150 3.42 21.22 2.18
CA LYS A 150 2.58 22.24 2.85
C LYS A 150 1.38 22.70 2.03
N ARG A 151 1.36 22.39 0.73
CA ARG A 151 0.28 22.76 -0.18
C ARG A 151 -0.90 21.78 -0.14
N ALA A 152 -0.76 20.61 0.50
CA ALA A 152 -1.91 19.78 0.84
C ALA A 152 -2.82 20.49 1.85
N ASP A 153 -4.12 20.19 1.80
CA ASP A 153 -5.09 20.76 2.74
C ASP A 153 -5.08 19.98 4.06
N ARG A 154 -4.89 18.65 4.00
CA ARG A 154 -4.66 17.79 5.16
C ARG A 154 -3.65 16.69 4.87
N ILE A 155 -2.88 16.29 5.88
CA ILE A 155 -1.97 15.14 5.84
C ILE A 155 -2.31 14.20 7.00
N LEU A 156 -2.82 13.02 6.68
CA LEU A 156 -3.15 11.98 7.65
C LEU A 156 -1.93 11.05 7.80
N VAL A 157 -1.47 10.87 9.02
CA VAL A 157 -0.26 10.08 9.32
C VAL A 157 -0.58 8.88 10.22
N PRO A 158 0.16 7.77 10.09
CA PRO A 158 -0.18 6.55 10.82
C PRO A 158 0.31 6.55 12.27
N THR A 159 1.32 7.35 12.61
CA THR A 159 1.99 7.33 13.92
C THR A 159 2.39 8.74 14.36
N GLU A 160 2.63 8.92 15.66
CA GLU A 160 3.22 10.16 16.20
C GLU A 160 4.63 10.42 15.65
N ALA A 161 5.43 9.37 15.45
CA ALA A 161 6.75 9.49 14.82
C ALA A 161 6.65 10.09 13.41
N ALA A 162 5.66 9.65 12.62
CA ALA A 162 5.37 10.24 11.31
C ALA A 162 4.85 11.69 11.40
N LEU A 163 4.12 12.05 12.45
CA LEU A 163 3.69 13.42 12.73
C LEU A 163 4.92 14.31 12.98
N GLU A 164 5.76 13.95 13.95
CA GLU A 164 6.97 14.70 14.30
C GLU A 164 7.88 14.89 13.09
N ARG A 165 8.01 13.85 12.27
CA ARG A 165 8.80 13.89 11.05
C ARG A 165 8.26 14.88 10.03
N GLY A 166 6.94 14.95 9.86
CA GLY A 166 6.29 15.97 9.05
C GLY A 166 6.54 17.39 9.57
N MET A 167 6.48 17.57 10.89
CA MET A 167 6.75 18.87 11.55
C MET A 167 8.20 19.30 11.34
N LYS A 168 9.17 18.39 11.53
CA LYS A 168 10.59 18.61 11.20
C LYS A 168 10.79 18.92 9.70
N GLY A 169 9.93 18.37 8.84
CA GLY A 169 9.84 18.69 7.42
C GLY A 169 9.30 20.10 7.11
N GLY A 170 8.73 20.78 8.10
CA GLY A 170 8.12 22.11 8.01
C GLY A 170 6.66 22.09 7.58
N ILE A 171 5.91 21.02 7.88
CA ILE A 171 4.46 21.01 7.77
C ILE A 171 3.85 21.60 9.05
N PRO A 172 2.94 22.58 8.94
CA PRO A 172 2.17 23.09 10.08
C PRO A 172 1.38 21.95 10.77
N SER A 173 1.37 21.92 12.11
CA SER A 173 0.69 20.87 12.88
C SER A 173 -0.82 20.83 12.65
N ASP A 174 -1.45 21.99 12.45
CA ASP A 174 -2.89 22.13 12.16
C ASP A 174 -3.31 21.49 10.82
N LYS A 175 -2.35 21.24 9.93
CA LYS A 175 -2.55 20.50 8.68
C LYS A 175 -2.42 19.00 8.83
N MET A 176 -1.92 18.50 9.95
CA MET A 176 -1.64 17.08 10.14
C MET A 176 -2.52 16.46 11.22
N ARG A 177 -2.80 15.16 11.09
CA ARG A 177 -3.54 14.41 12.09
C ARG A 177 -3.07 12.96 12.12
N VAL A 178 -2.85 12.43 13.31
CA VAL A 178 -2.61 10.99 13.51
C VAL A 178 -3.94 10.26 13.41
N THR A 179 -4.03 9.30 12.50
CA THR A 179 -5.25 8.50 12.25
C THR A 179 -5.01 7.00 12.28
N GLY A 180 -3.76 6.55 12.37
CA GLY A 180 -3.41 5.15 12.11
C GLY A 180 -3.26 4.85 10.63
N LEU A 181 -2.70 3.68 10.32
CA LEU A 181 -2.65 3.15 8.95
C LEU A 181 -4.05 2.67 8.56
N PRO A 182 -4.59 3.05 7.40
CA PRO A 182 -5.88 2.53 6.93
C PRO A 182 -5.80 1.01 6.74
N VAL A 183 -6.66 0.29 7.46
CA VAL A 183 -6.86 -1.16 7.31
C VAL A 183 -8.29 -1.40 6.86
N HIS A 184 -8.47 -2.33 5.93
CA HIS A 184 -9.77 -2.59 5.33
C HIS A 184 -10.80 -3.08 6.39
N PRO A 185 -12.06 -2.62 6.38
CA PRO A 185 -13.06 -2.95 7.42
C PRO A 185 -13.28 -4.45 7.62
N SER A 186 -13.10 -5.26 6.58
CA SER A 186 -13.21 -6.73 6.65
C SER A 186 -12.27 -7.39 7.67
N PHE A 187 -11.17 -6.74 8.06
CA PHE A 187 -10.28 -7.21 9.12
C PHE A 187 -10.90 -7.11 10.52
N MET A 188 -12.05 -6.42 10.66
CA MET A 188 -12.81 -6.33 11.90
C MET A 188 -14.19 -7.00 11.79
N THR A 189 -14.81 -6.99 10.60
CA THR A 189 -16.22 -7.39 10.43
C THR A 189 -16.44 -8.80 9.89
N ARG A 190 -15.42 -9.45 9.30
CA ARG A 190 -15.57 -10.76 8.65
C ARG A 190 -14.83 -11.90 9.37
N LEU A 191 -14.47 -11.71 10.62
CA LEU A 191 -13.84 -12.76 11.43
C LEU A 191 -14.92 -13.73 11.90
N VAL A 192 -14.71 -15.03 11.66
CA VAL A 192 -15.67 -16.09 12.03
C VAL A 192 -15.17 -16.94 13.21
N GLY A 193 -13.95 -16.66 13.67
CA GLY A 193 -13.25 -17.39 14.72
C GLY A 193 -12.27 -18.41 14.14
N GLN A 194 -11.14 -18.58 14.84
CA GLN A 194 -10.00 -19.38 14.39
C GLN A 194 -10.40 -20.80 13.94
N GLU A 195 -11.22 -21.51 14.70
CA GLU A 195 -11.63 -22.90 14.39
C GLU A 195 -12.39 -22.99 13.06
N LYS A 196 -13.39 -22.13 12.84
CA LYS A 196 -14.17 -22.08 11.60
C LYS A 196 -13.33 -21.62 10.42
N SER A 197 -12.42 -20.67 10.64
CA SER A 197 -11.50 -20.19 9.61
C SER A 197 -10.53 -21.31 9.20
N ARG A 198 -9.99 -22.09 10.15
CA ARG A 198 -9.16 -23.27 9.87
C ARG A 198 -9.93 -24.36 9.14
N GLU A 199 -11.16 -24.66 9.55
CA GLU A 199 -12.01 -25.65 8.88
C GLU A 199 -12.25 -25.29 7.42
N ALA A 200 -12.65 -24.04 7.16
CA ALA A 200 -12.89 -23.54 5.81
C ALA A 200 -11.63 -23.51 4.92
N LEU A 201 -10.45 -23.35 5.53
CA LEU A 201 -9.16 -23.35 4.83
C LEU A 201 -8.53 -24.75 4.70
N GLY A 202 -9.08 -25.76 5.38
CA GLY A 202 -8.51 -27.10 5.45
C GLY A 202 -7.22 -27.18 6.27
N TRP A 203 -7.10 -26.35 7.30
CA TRP A 203 -5.94 -26.28 8.20
C TRP A 203 -6.13 -27.17 9.44
N GLU A 204 -5.02 -27.65 10.00
CA GLU A 204 -5.04 -28.44 11.24
C GLU A 204 -5.56 -27.61 12.41
N GLN A 205 -6.48 -28.18 13.18
CA GLN A 205 -7.16 -27.45 14.26
C GLN A 205 -6.30 -27.26 15.51
N LYS A 206 -5.48 -28.26 15.83
CA LYS A 206 -4.77 -28.36 17.13
C LYS A 206 -3.29 -28.00 17.05
N VAL A 207 -2.83 -27.53 15.89
CA VAL A 207 -1.42 -27.24 15.64
C VAL A 207 -1.27 -25.73 15.40
N PRO A 208 -0.31 -25.04 16.06
CA PRO A 208 -0.05 -23.64 15.83
C PRO A 208 0.23 -23.33 14.36
N THR A 209 -0.34 -22.25 13.83
CA THR A 209 -0.19 -21.86 12.42
C THR A 209 0.65 -20.60 12.28
N VAL A 210 1.71 -20.68 11.48
CA VAL A 210 2.57 -19.54 11.13
C VAL A 210 2.21 -19.05 9.73
N LEU A 211 1.68 -17.84 9.63
CA LEU A 211 1.33 -17.17 8.39
C LEU A 211 2.53 -16.39 7.85
N MET A 212 2.96 -16.78 6.65
CA MET A 212 4.15 -16.22 6.00
C MET A 212 3.74 -15.47 4.74
N VAL A 213 3.76 -14.14 4.79
CA VAL A 213 3.24 -13.28 3.70
C VAL A 213 4.36 -12.57 2.95
N ALA A 214 4.50 -12.82 1.65
CA ALA A 214 5.51 -12.19 0.79
C ALA A 214 5.06 -10.87 0.12
N GLY A 215 4.00 -10.25 0.63
CA GLY A 215 3.34 -9.09 0.01
C GLY A 215 2.65 -9.41 -1.32
N GLY A 216 2.09 -8.40 -1.97
CA GLY A 216 1.29 -8.57 -3.20
C GLY A 216 2.08 -9.19 -4.37
N ASP A 217 3.36 -8.80 -4.51
CA ASP A 217 4.22 -9.24 -5.61
C ASP A 217 5.17 -10.39 -5.24
N GLY A 218 5.04 -10.97 -4.04
CA GLY A 218 5.88 -12.11 -3.62
C GLY A 218 7.36 -11.75 -3.45
N MET A 219 7.64 -10.56 -2.92
CA MET A 219 8.98 -10.05 -2.71
C MET A 219 9.55 -10.49 -1.35
N GLY A 220 10.87 -10.51 -1.24
CA GLY A 220 11.56 -10.74 0.04
C GLY A 220 12.44 -11.98 0.02
N ARG A 221 12.59 -12.61 1.18
CA ARG A 221 13.33 -13.87 1.39
C ARG A 221 12.44 -14.94 2.02
N ILE A 222 11.16 -14.95 1.62
CA ILE A 222 10.14 -15.78 2.28
C ILE A 222 10.47 -17.26 2.14
N TYR A 223 11.06 -17.66 1.00
CA TYR A 223 11.49 -19.03 0.77
C TYR A 223 12.57 -19.42 1.78
N GLU A 224 13.63 -18.62 1.92
CA GLU A 224 14.70 -18.90 2.88
C GLU A 224 14.19 -18.90 4.32
N THR A 225 13.30 -17.96 4.68
CA THR A 225 12.69 -17.93 6.01
C THR A 225 11.84 -19.19 6.26
N ALA A 226 11.02 -19.60 5.29
CA ALA A 226 10.18 -20.79 5.42
C ALA A 226 11.03 -22.07 5.55
N ARG A 227 12.10 -22.21 4.75
CA ARG A 227 13.05 -23.32 4.88
C ARG A 227 13.77 -23.33 6.23
N ALA A 228 14.12 -22.15 6.76
CA ALA A 228 14.75 -22.04 8.08
C ALA A 228 13.81 -22.48 9.20
N VAL A 229 12.52 -22.10 9.13
CA VAL A 229 11.48 -22.57 10.08
C VAL A 229 11.28 -24.09 9.94
N ASN A 230 11.17 -24.60 8.72
CA ASN A 230 11.03 -26.03 8.44
C ASN A 230 12.19 -26.87 9.01
N ALA A 231 13.41 -26.36 8.93
CA ALA A 231 14.59 -27.03 9.48
C ALA A 231 14.57 -27.19 11.01
N GLN A 232 13.73 -26.44 11.73
CA GLN A 232 13.60 -26.55 13.18
C GLN A 232 12.69 -27.70 13.62
N ASN A 233 11.95 -28.35 12.71
CA ASN A 233 11.01 -29.45 13.02
C ASN A 233 10.06 -29.12 14.17
N LEU A 234 9.51 -27.90 14.16
CA LEU A 234 8.56 -27.45 15.18
C LEU A 234 7.21 -28.14 14.97
N ASN A 235 6.47 -28.35 16.06
CA ASN A 235 5.08 -28.77 16.02
C ASN A 235 4.18 -27.58 15.63
N CYS A 236 4.26 -27.15 14.36
CA CYS A 236 3.47 -26.07 13.78
C CYS A 236 3.08 -26.42 12.33
N GLN A 237 2.09 -25.74 11.77
CA GLN A 237 1.82 -25.74 10.33
C GLN A 237 2.16 -24.39 9.71
N LEU A 238 2.54 -24.41 8.43
CA LEU A 238 2.90 -23.21 7.68
C LEU A 238 1.79 -22.85 6.70
N ALA A 239 1.43 -21.57 6.64
CA ALA A 239 0.61 -21.01 5.57
C ALA A 239 1.42 -19.95 4.83
N ILE A 240 1.85 -20.24 3.61
CA ILE A 240 2.79 -19.38 2.86
C ILE A 240 2.07 -18.74 1.68
N ILE A 241 1.99 -17.41 1.67
CA ILE A 241 1.36 -16.62 0.61
C ILE A 241 2.45 -16.05 -0.30
N ALA A 242 2.56 -16.60 -1.50
CA ALA A 242 3.54 -16.19 -2.52
C ALA A 242 3.12 -14.93 -3.31
N GLY A 243 1.91 -14.40 -3.09
CA GLY A 243 1.39 -13.26 -3.85
C GLY A 243 1.27 -13.60 -5.34
N ARG A 244 1.58 -12.63 -6.21
CA ARG A 244 1.57 -12.80 -7.67
C ARG A 244 2.83 -13.50 -8.22
N ASN A 245 3.79 -13.86 -7.38
CA ASN A 245 5.02 -14.51 -7.79
C ASN A 245 4.82 -16.00 -8.07
N LYS A 246 4.49 -16.32 -9.33
CA LYS A 246 4.26 -17.70 -9.78
C LYS A 246 5.49 -18.60 -9.64
N ALA A 247 6.70 -18.05 -9.84
CA ALA A 247 7.93 -18.81 -9.73
C ALA A 247 8.23 -19.21 -8.27
N LEU A 248 8.03 -18.28 -7.33
CA LEU A 248 8.12 -18.55 -5.90
C LEU A 248 7.10 -19.60 -5.46
N LYS A 249 5.85 -19.47 -5.91
CA LYS A 249 4.80 -20.46 -5.60
C LYS A 249 5.21 -21.86 -6.08
N ALA A 250 5.60 -21.99 -7.35
CA ALA A 250 6.02 -23.28 -7.92
C ALA A 250 7.22 -23.88 -7.17
N LYS A 251 8.18 -23.05 -6.76
CA LYS A 251 9.34 -23.47 -5.97
C LYS A 251 8.95 -23.97 -4.57
N LEU A 252 8.00 -23.31 -3.90
CA LEU A 252 7.52 -23.75 -2.59
C LEU A 252 6.77 -25.08 -2.70
N GLU A 253 5.99 -25.26 -3.78
CA GLU A 253 5.18 -26.47 -4.02
C GLU A 253 6.01 -27.69 -4.43
N SER A 254 7.19 -27.49 -5.02
CA SER A 254 8.08 -28.59 -5.40
C SER A 254 8.90 -29.18 -4.26
N ASP A 255 8.95 -28.48 -3.12
CA ASP A 255 9.79 -28.87 -1.99
C ASP A 255 9.02 -29.77 -1.00
N ASP A 256 9.73 -30.73 -0.41
CA ASP A 256 9.21 -31.50 0.72
C ASP A 256 9.31 -30.68 2.02
N TRP A 257 8.26 -30.76 2.83
CA TRP A 257 8.12 -30.08 4.12
C TRP A 257 8.00 -31.08 5.26
N ASN A 258 8.60 -30.76 6.41
CA ASN A 258 8.63 -31.62 7.59
C ASN A 258 7.37 -31.47 8.46
N GLN A 259 6.48 -30.57 8.10
CA GLN A 259 5.22 -30.27 8.77
C GLN A 259 4.15 -29.84 7.76
N PRO A 260 2.84 -29.87 8.12
CA PRO A 260 1.77 -29.45 7.23
C PRO A 260 2.04 -28.04 6.69
N THR A 261 1.99 -27.89 5.37
CA THR A 261 2.35 -26.64 4.69
C THR A 261 1.35 -26.34 3.59
N HIS A 262 0.66 -25.21 3.70
CA HIS A 262 -0.33 -24.72 2.76
C HIS A 262 0.27 -23.56 1.96
N ILE A 263 0.25 -23.67 0.63
CA ILE A 263 0.88 -22.69 -0.25
C ILE A 263 -0.20 -21.97 -1.06
N TYR A 264 -0.23 -20.65 -0.94
CA TYR A 264 -1.23 -19.81 -1.56
C TYR A 264 -0.60 -18.88 -2.61
N PRO A 265 -1.33 -18.59 -3.72
CA PRO A 265 -1.02 -17.47 -4.60
C PRO A 265 -1.44 -16.15 -3.92
N PHE A 266 -1.69 -15.11 -4.70
CA PHE A 266 -2.34 -13.89 -4.21
C PHE A 266 -3.75 -14.22 -3.67
N VAL A 267 -4.05 -13.78 -2.45
CA VAL A 267 -5.34 -14.01 -1.78
C VAL A 267 -6.09 -12.70 -1.57
N THR A 268 -7.42 -12.77 -1.59
CA THR A 268 -8.32 -11.64 -1.28
C THR A 268 -9.00 -11.79 0.09
N ASN A 269 -8.93 -12.97 0.69
CA ASN A 269 -9.48 -13.31 2.01
C ASN A 269 -8.42 -13.27 3.13
N MET A 270 -7.43 -12.36 3.04
CA MET A 270 -6.39 -12.21 4.07
C MET A 270 -6.92 -12.14 5.53
N PRO A 271 -8.07 -11.46 5.82
CA PRO A 271 -8.64 -11.50 7.17
C PRO A 271 -8.89 -12.91 7.70
N GLN A 272 -9.41 -13.81 6.86
CA GLN A 272 -9.68 -15.20 7.23
C GLN A 272 -8.39 -15.98 7.50
N LEU A 273 -7.36 -15.77 6.68
CA LEU A 273 -6.06 -16.42 6.89
C LEU A 273 -5.42 -15.93 8.20
N MET A 274 -5.52 -14.63 8.50
CA MET A 274 -5.04 -14.08 9.78
C MET A 274 -5.86 -14.59 10.98
N ASP A 275 -7.19 -14.67 10.85
CA ASP A 275 -8.09 -15.23 11.88
C ASP A 275 -7.75 -16.70 12.21
N ALA A 276 -7.35 -17.48 11.20
CA ALA A 276 -6.94 -18.87 11.34
C ALA A 276 -5.51 -19.06 11.89
N SER A 277 -4.72 -18.00 11.98
CA SER A 277 -3.29 -18.04 12.31
C SER A 277 -3.01 -17.71 13.76
N ASP A 278 -1.84 -18.14 14.26
CA ASP A 278 -1.36 -17.77 15.60
C ASP A 278 -0.19 -16.77 15.54
N ILE A 279 0.56 -16.77 14.42
CA ILE A 279 1.73 -15.92 14.17
C ILE A 279 1.68 -15.37 12.76
#